data_AF-A0A8H3BQE6-F1
#
_entry.id   AF-A0A8H3BQE6-F1
#
_cell.length_a   1.000
_cell.length_b   1.000
_cell.length_c   1.000
_cell.angle_alpha   90.00
_cell.angle_beta   90.00
_cell.angle_gamma   90.00
#
_symmetry.space_group_name_H-M   'P 1'
#
loop_
_entity.id
_entity.type
_entity.pdbx_description
1 polymer ?
#
loop_
_entity_poly.entity_id
_entity_poly.type
_entity_poly.pdbx_seq_one_letter_code
_entity_poly.pdbx_strand_id
1 'polypeptide(L)'
;MQKGDSHVFAMVEKKITELSQGFFSDSNQKRLIGLDTEVPIYEAKVSRDIRIVYQIDLDTDVDAKMDKQIIRIYGVYTHAQLDNRLWSLISHYHIGRRGKEYRRRQVDQRPCLYRETPRAPGQNVTLPAHFPYEDTENPEDSTPPIAPEAGAMTDKDLLNLHSLIALEKFIPMSQSLIDGTPAFFVPHLVPNFGPPAILNDSDANHVFQVSAKEKEIIYHDSACFVLGRSGTGKTTSIVFKMIGIEKLFERMEEVTKPRQVFVTQSRVLAQRVQEYYESLVTSSSDTPNKSAKSAEDEDVLADLDDEDASAFGLPRKYSMLEDRHFPLFVTFDQLCSLLEADFGLQSKRLTRTKAHATAEKRFALSEVADVKIDLDQDDEVPQGDDGMPSSPVAETTERMLAAKQAAVTFEVFVAGYWRHFDYQLIKGLDPALVYSEFLGIIEGSEAALSSKSGALSRDEYSSLSHKKSSFASQRGRVYDLYEAYRKRKRQLGGYDAAERSHALVLATNERVPGFKFDCLYIDEAQDNLLIDMKLLHNLSNNPHGIFVAGDTAQTISAGSSFRFEDLKAFLWRLEVSFE
;
A
#
# COMPACT_ATOMS: atom_id res chain seq x y z
N MET A 1 -9.70 10.17 24.02
CA MET A 1 -10.24 10.57 25.34
C MET A 1 -9.41 9.85 26.39
N GLN A 2 -8.49 10.51 27.09
CA GLN A 2 -7.71 9.81 28.13
C GLN A 2 -8.59 9.45 29.33
N LYS A 3 -8.32 8.26 29.87
CA LYS A 3 -8.73 7.48 31.08
C LYS A 3 -9.54 8.10 32.24
N GLY A 4 -10.01 9.34 32.20
CA GLY A 4 -10.44 10.08 33.40
C GLY A 4 -11.91 10.02 33.79
N ASP A 5 -12.85 9.75 32.88
CA ASP A 5 -14.27 9.95 33.22
C ASP A 5 -15.22 9.05 32.42
N SER A 6 -15.36 7.79 32.86
CA SER A 6 -16.30 6.81 32.30
C SER A 6 -17.72 7.38 32.16
N HIS A 7 -18.11 8.32 33.05
CA HIS A 7 -19.36 9.04 32.95
C HIS A 7 -19.43 9.97 31.73
N VAL A 8 -18.34 10.68 31.40
CA VAL A 8 -18.26 11.51 30.18
C VAL A 8 -18.31 10.63 28.94
N PHE A 9 -17.62 9.49 28.93
CA PHE A 9 -17.69 8.54 27.82
C PHE A 9 -19.14 8.05 27.60
N ALA A 10 -19.83 7.60 28.65
CA ALA A 10 -21.23 7.17 28.55
C ALA A 10 -22.17 8.28 28.04
N MET A 11 -21.92 9.55 28.42
CA MET A 11 -22.68 10.69 27.88
C MET A 11 -22.41 10.93 26.40
N VAL A 12 -21.15 10.82 25.96
CA VAL A 12 -20.75 10.96 24.56
C VAL A 12 -21.34 9.82 23.73
N GLU A 13 -21.16 8.58 24.17
CA GLU A 13 -21.71 7.37 23.55
C GLU A 13 -23.21 7.48 23.36
N LYS A 14 -23.95 7.81 24.43
CA LYS A 14 -25.40 8.05 24.35
C LYS A 14 -25.76 9.09 23.30
N LYS A 15 -24.99 10.19 23.21
CA LYS A 15 -25.25 11.25 22.23
C LYS A 15 -24.97 10.76 20.81
N ILE A 16 -23.93 9.97 20.59
CA ILE A 16 -23.63 9.32 19.31
C ILE A 16 -24.76 8.36 18.92
N THR A 17 -25.29 7.57 19.86
CA THR A 17 -26.45 6.69 19.64
C THR A 17 -27.71 7.47 19.25
N GLU A 18 -27.98 8.61 19.90
CA GLU A 18 -29.09 9.48 19.50
C GLU A 18 -28.93 9.97 18.06
N LEU A 19 -27.73 10.43 17.69
CA LEU A 19 -27.42 10.89 16.34
C LEU A 19 -27.54 9.76 15.30
N SER A 20 -27.06 8.55 15.61
CA SER A 20 -27.13 7.40 14.70
C SER A 20 -28.56 6.90 14.45
N GLN A 21 -29.47 7.11 15.40
CA GLN A 21 -30.91 6.87 15.26
C GLN A 21 -31.64 8.01 14.53
N GLY A 22 -30.92 9.03 14.09
CA GLY A 22 -31.48 10.19 13.38
C GLY A 22 -32.17 11.20 14.29
N PHE A 23 -31.91 11.19 15.61
CA PHE A 23 -32.53 12.13 16.55
C PHE A 23 -31.85 13.51 16.54
N PHE A 24 -32.41 14.42 15.75
CA PHE A 24 -31.89 15.78 15.57
C PHE A 24 -32.79 16.82 16.25
N SER A 25 -32.45 17.19 17.49
CA SER A 25 -33.07 18.30 18.21
C SER A 25 -32.29 19.61 18.04
N ASP A 26 -32.88 20.74 18.44
CA ASP A 26 -32.21 22.06 18.44
C ASP A 26 -30.89 22.07 19.23
N SER A 27 -30.74 21.19 20.23
CA SER A 27 -29.50 21.05 21.01
C SER A 27 -28.49 20.07 20.40
N ASN A 28 -28.94 19.18 19.51
CA ASN A 28 -28.12 18.12 18.90
C ASN A 28 -27.72 18.46 17.45
N GLN A 29 -28.37 19.43 16.82
CA GLN A 29 -28.10 19.85 15.45
C GLN A 29 -27.98 21.38 15.37
N LYS A 30 -27.21 21.97 16.28
CA LYS A 30 -26.93 23.41 16.22
C LYS A 30 -25.80 23.64 15.23
N ARG A 31 -25.97 24.56 14.28
CA ARG A 31 -24.88 24.96 13.38
C ARG A 31 -23.81 25.71 14.18
N LEU A 32 -22.53 25.40 13.93
CA LEU A 32 -21.43 26.18 14.51
C LEU A 32 -21.51 27.64 14.03
N ILE A 33 -21.34 28.58 14.96
CA ILE A 33 -21.60 30.02 14.76
C ILE A 33 -20.55 30.62 13.82
N GLY A 34 -20.98 31.42 12.84
CA GLY A 34 -20.08 32.08 11.87
C GLY A 34 -19.97 31.38 10.50
N LEU A 35 -20.78 30.33 10.28
CA LEU A 35 -20.81 29.53 9.05
C LEU A 35 -22.11 29.76 8.27
N ASP A 36 -22.21 30.89 7.55
CA ASP A 36 -23.18 31.01 6.42
C ASP A 36 -22.59 30.31 5.18
N THR A 37 -22.20 29.05 5.34
CA THR A 37 -21.56 28.25 4.31
C THR A 37 -22.54 27.25 3.70
N GLU A 38 -22.34 26.91 2.42
CA GLU A 38 -23.21 25.97 1.69
C GLU A 38 -23.18 24.54 2.30
N VAL A 39 -22.13 24.18 3.04
CA VAL A 39 -21.94 22.85 3.68
C VAL A 39 -21.87 23.02 5.21
N PRO A 40 -22.95 22.72 5.95
CA PRO A 40 -23.01 23.02 7.38
C PRO A 40 -22.21 22.01 8.22
N ILE A 41 -21.48 22.54 9.20
CA ILE A 41 -20.90 21.76 10.30
C ILE A 41 -21.75 21.99 11.55
N TYR A 42 -22.07 20.91 12.25
CA TYR A 42 -22.98 20.88 13.39
C TYR A 42 -22.23 20.58 14.68
N GLU A 43 -22.72 21.16 15.78
CA GLU A 43 -22.38 20.79 17.14
C GLU A 43 -23.57 20.09 17.82
N ALA A 44 -23.28 18.97 18.49
CA ALA A 44 -24.21 18.32 19.41
C ALA A 44 -23.77 18.55 20.86
N LYS A 45 -24.70 19.07 21.67
CA LYS A 45 -24.46 19.31 23.09
C LYS A 45 -24.47 18.01 23.89
N VAL A 46 -23.31 17.64 24.45
CA VAL A 46 -23.18 16.52 25.39
C VAL A 46 -23.38 16.98 26.83
N SER A 47 -22.63 18.01 27.25
CA SER A 47 -22.69 18.56 28.62
C SER A 47 -22.68 20.10 28.60
N ARG A 48 -22.41 20.75 29.74
CA ARG A 48 -22.25 22.21 29.77
C ARG A 48 -21.10 22.66 28.86
N ASP A 49 -19.96 21.96 28.92
CA ASP A 49 -18.73 22.35 28.21
C ASP A 49 -18.41 21.45 27.00
N ILE A 50 -18.93 20.23 26.95
CA ILE A 50 -18.53 19.24 25.93
C ILE A 50 -19.48 19.26 24.72
N ARG A 51 -18.90 19.23 23.53
CA ARG A 51 -19.57 19.20 22.23
C ARG A 51 -19.01 18.10 21.33
N ILE A 52 -19.88 17.44 20.57
CA ILE A 52 -19.47 16.60 19.45
C ILE A 52 -19.59 17.45 18.19
N VAL A 53 -18.52 17.53 17.40
CA VAL A 53 -18.54 18.23 16.11
C VAL A 53 -18.68 17.21 14.99
N TYR A 54 -19.67 17.40 14.13
CA TYR A 54 -19.99 16.46 13.07
C TYR A 54 -20.59 17.16 11.85
N GLN A 55 -20.68 16.40 10.76
CA GLN A 55 -21.28 16.81 9.50
C GLN A 55 -22.15 15.67 8.96
N ILE A 56 -23.20 16.04 8.22
CA ILE A 56 -23.89 15.08 7.34
C ILE A 56 -23.10 15.01 6.05
N ASP A 57 -22.55 13.84 5.77
CA ASP A 57 -21.71 13.60 4.61
C ASP A 57 -22.29 12.48 3.74
N LEU A 58 -21.64 12.18 2.62
CA LEU A 58 -22.00 11.07 1.73
C LEU A 58 -20.94 9.99 1.77
N ASP A 59 -21.38 8.74 1.73
CA ASP A 59 -20.56 7.58 1.44
C ASP A 59 -21.12 6.85 0.22
N THR A 60 -20.25 6.46 -0.70
CA THR A 60 -20.65 5.79 -1.94
C THR A 60 -20.66 4.29 -1.74
N ASP A 61 -21.81 3.68 -2.03
CA ASP A 61 -21.97 2.25 -2.26
C ASP A 61 -21.74 1.99 -3.75
N VAL A 62 -20.55 1.47 -4.06
CA VAL A 62 -20.06 1.27 -5.43
C VAL A 62 -20.83 0.17 -6.15
N ASP A 63 -21.26 -0.87 -5.43
CA ASP A 63 -22.01 -2.00 -6.00
C ASP A 63 -23.45 -1.58 -6.31
N ALA A 64 -24.08 -0.84 -5.39
CA ALA A 64 -25.43 -0.32 -5.59
C ALA A 64 -25.48 0.89 -6.53
N LYS A 65 -24.33 1.51 -6.82
CA LYS A 65 -24.22 2.82 -7.51
C LYS A 65 -25.09 3.89 -6.84
N MET A 66 -24.99 3.97 -5.52
CA MET A 66 -25.78 4.90 -4.71
C MET A 66 -24.90 5.61 -3.70
N ASP A 67 -25.08 6.92 -3.58
CA ASP A 67 -24.58 7.69 -2.44
C ASP A 67 -25.58 7.61 -1.29
N LYS A 68 -25.07 7.31 -0.09
CA LYS A 68 -25.85 7.26 1.14
C LYS A 68 -25.40 8.35 2.11
N GLN A 69 -26.35 9.01 2.76
CA GLN A 69 -26.02 9.92 3.85
C GLN A 69 -25.40 9.19 5.04
N ILE A 70 -24.28 9.71 5.52
CA ILE A 70 -23.60 9.29 6.73
C ILE A 70 -23.41 10.47 7.69
N ILE A 71 -23.16 10.16 8.96
CA ILE A 71 -22.75 11.15 9.95
C ILE A 71 -21.24 11.02 10.12
N ARG A 72 -20.52 12.07 9.75
CA ARG A 72 -19.07 12.16 9.92
C ARG A 72 -18.77 12.94 11.19
N ILE A 73 -18.24 12.27 12.20
CA ILE A 73 -17.84 12.89 13.47
C ILE A 73 -16.36 13.24 13.36
N TYR A 74 -16.03 14.52 13.54
CA TYR A 74 -14.64 14.99 13.56
C TYR A 74 -14.00 14.81 14.94
N GLY A 75 -14.81 14.93 16.00
CA GLY A 75 -14.30 14.70 17.35
C GLY A 75 -15.17 15.26 18.46
N VAL A 76 -14.64 15.16 19.67
CA VAL A 76 -15.22 15.66 20.91
C VAL A 76 -14.36 16.82 21.40
N TYR A 77 -14.97 17.99 21.57
CA TYR A 77 -14.28 19.23 21.89
C TYR A 77 -14.94 19.92 23.10
N THR A 78 -14.15 20.67 23.87
CA THR A 78 -14.65 21.66 24.85
C THR A 78 -14.95 22.99 24.18
N HIS A 79 -15.67 23.93 24.82
CA HIS A 79 -15.90 25.25 24.19
C HIS A 79 -14.60 26.00 23.91
N ALA A 80 -13.59 25.82 24.78
CA ALA A 80 -12.30 26.47 24.60
C ALA A 80 -11.55 25.94 23.36
N GLN A 81 -11.83 24.70 22.94
CA GLN A 81 -11.22 24.08 21.76
C GLN A 81 -11.98 24.37 20.46
N LEU A 82 -13.23 24.84 20.54
CA LEU A 82 -14.04 25.17 19.38
C LEU A 82 -13.62 26.52 18.79
N ASP A 83 -12.65 26.48 17.89
CA ASP A 83 -12.28 27.63 17.05
C ASP A 83 -13.19 27.73 15.82
N ASN A 84 -14.08 28.72 15.79
CA ASN A 84 -14.98 28.97 14.66
C ASN A 84 -14.20 29.24 13.35
N ARG A 85 -12.95 29.74 13.43
CA ARG A 85 -12.12 30.00 12.25
C ARG A 85 -11.74 28.69 11.56
N LEU A 86 -11.24 27.71 12.31
CA LEU A 86 -10.86 26.39 11.79
C LEU A 86 -12.03 25.69 11.08
N TRP A 87 -13.20 25.63 11.73
CA TRP A 87 -14.39 24.98 11.15
C TRP A 87 -14.92 25.69 9.89
N SER A 88 -14.71 27.00 9.77
CA SER A 88 -14.99 27.74 8.54
C SER A 88 -14.10 27.31 7.39
N LEU A 89 -12.80 27.16 7.65
CA LEU A 89 -11.83 26.68 6.66
C LEU A 89 -12.15 25.25 6.22
N ILE A 90 -12.56 24.36 7.13
CA ILE A 90 -12.97 22.99 6.81
C ILE A 90 -14.21 22.99 5.91
N SER A 91 -15.21 23.80 6.23
CA SER A 91 -16.42 23.94 5.42
C SER A 91 -16.11 24.44 4.00
N HIS A 92 -15.23 25.46 3.89
CA HIS A 92 -14.76 25.98 2.60
C HIS A 92 -13.92 24.96 1.80
N TYR A 93 -13.09 24.16 2.48
CA TYR A 93 -12.32 23.10 1.83
C TYR A 93 -13.22 22.07 1.16
N HIS A 94 -14.28 21.60 1.85
CA HIS A 94 -15.25 20.66 1.27
C HIS A 94 -15.99 21.24 0.05
N ILE A 95 -16.29 22.55 0.07
CA ILE A 95 -16.89 23.28 -1.07
C ILE A 95 -15.96 23.26 -2.30
N GLY A 96 -14.66 23.43 -2.08
CA GLY A 96 -13.65 23.52 -3.15
C GLY A 96 -13.32 22.18 -3.81
N ARG A 97 -13.25 21.08 -3.04
CA ARG A 97 -12.74 19.78 -3.55
C ARG A 97 -13.80 18.80 -4.04
N ARG A 98 -15.04 18.85 -3.52
CA ARG A 98 -16.06 17.80 -3.79
C ARG A 98 -16.99 18.10 -4.97
N GLY A 99 -16.61 19.07 -5.81
CA GLY A 99 -17.29 19.34 -7.08
C GLY A 99 -18.64 20.06 -6.94
N LYS A 100 -19.35 20.20 -8.07
CA LYS A 100 -20.67 20.85 -8.12
C LYS A 100 -21.78 19.91 -7.63
N GLU A 101 -21.61 18.61 -7.77
CA GLU A 101 -22.63 17.60 -7.46
C GLU A 101 -22.86 17.43 -5.95
N TYR A 102 -21.79 17.50 -5.16
CA TYR A 102 -21.86 17.60 -3.69
C TYR A 102 -22.63 18.84 -3.20
N ARG A 103 -22.66 19.91 -4.01
CA ARG A 103 -23.24 21.22 -3.67
C ARG A 103 -24.64 21.43 -4.22
N ARG A 104 -24.91 20.96 -5.44
CA ARG A 104 -26.12 21.25 -6.21
C ARG A 104 -26.44 20.08 -7.14
N ARG A 105 -27.44 19.28 -6.75
CA ARG A 105 -28.44 18.87 -7.74
C ARG A 105 -29.50 19.96 -7.81
N GLN A 106 -30.13 20.12 -8.97
CA GLN A 106 -31.09 21.18 -9.29
C GLN A 106 -32.03 21.50 -8.12
N VAL A 107 -32.07 22.78 -7.75
CA VAL A 107 -33.00 23.60 -6.90
C VAL A 107 -33.70 22.97 -5.67
N ASP A 108 -34.04 21.68 -5.60
CA ASP A 108 -34.78 21.06 -4.50
C ASP A 108 -34.08 19.86 -3.81
N GLN A 109 -32.87 19.45 -4.24
CA GLN A 109 -32.15 18.33 -3.61
C GLN A 109 -30.66 18.64 -3.44
N ARG A 110 -30.27 19.19 -2.29
CA ARG A 110 -28.87 19.26 -1.86
C ARG A 110 -28.58 18.02 -1.01
N PRO A 111 -27.82 17.01 -1.50
CA PRO A 111 -27.77 15.70 -0.85
C PRO A 111 -27.35 15.72 0.62
N CYS A 112 -26.37 16.52 1.03
CA CYS A 112 -25.95 16.65 2.44
C CYS A 112 -26.91 17.46 3.32
N LEU A 113 -27.76 18.28 2.70
CA LEU A 113 -28.75 19.14 3.36
C LEU A 113 -30.16 18.57 3.30
N TYR A 114 -30.38 17.54 2.49
CA TYR A 114 -31.66 16.89 2.31
C TYR A 114 -32.05 16.20 3.61
N ARG A 115 -33.29 16.42 4.01
CA ARG A 115 -33.90 15.84 5.20
C ARG A 115 -35.30 15.40 4.79
N GLU A 116 -35.64 14.13 5.02
CA GLU A 116 -37.03 13.71 4.89
C GLU A 116 -37.88 14.49 5.89
N THR A 117 -39.03 15.02 5.44
CA THR A 117 -39.93 15.75 6.33
C THR A 117 -40.49 14.80 7.40
N PRO A 118 -40.57 15.23 8.68
CA PRO A 118 -41.12 14.40 9.74
C PRO A 118 -42.51 13.90 9.37
N ARG A 119 -42.73 12.58 9.43
CA ARG A 119 -44.02 11.95 9.09
C ARG A 119 -45.15 12.35 10.05
N ALA A 120 -44.82 13.00 11.18
CA ALA A 120 -45.77 13.63 12.11
C ALA A 120 -45.12 14.80 12.90
N PRO A 121 -45.89 15.81 13.34
CA PRO A 121 -45.41 16.86 14.24
C PRO A 121 -44.89 16.28 15.56
N GLY A 122 -43.67 16.65 15.96
CA GLY A 122 -43.05 16.20 17.22
C GLY A 122 -42.10 15.00 17.09
N GLN A 123 -41.92 14.43 15.89
CA GLN A 123 -40.90 13.42 15.64
C GLN A 123 -39.61 14.07 15.11
N ASN A 124 -38.61 14.24 15.99
CA ASN A 124 -37.28 14.75 15.63
C ASN A 124 -36.38 13.67 15.00
N VAL A 125 -36.96 12.77 14.20
CA VAL A 125 -36.24 11.64 13.59
C VAL A 125 -36.11 11.89 12.11
N THR A 126 -34.88 11.97 11.60
CA THR A 126 -34.58 12.04 10.16
C THR A 126 -33.78 10.83 9.73
N LEU A 127 -34.32 10.08 8.77
CA LEU A 127 -33.64 8.93 8.17
C LEU A 127 -32.60 9.38 7.12
N PRO A 128 -31.52 8.60 6.91
CA PRO A 128 -30.55 8.88 5.86
C PRO A 128 -31.18 8.70 4.48
N ALA A 129 -30.99 9.70 3.63
CA ALA A 129 -31.40 9.63 2.23
C ALA A 129 -30.35 8.93 1.37
N HIS A 130 -30.81 8.48 0.20
CA HIS A 130 -29.98 7.81 -0.81
C HIS A 130 -30.14 8.56 -2.13
N PHE A 131 -29.06 8.67 -2.89
CA PHE A 131 -29.01 9.37 -4.16
C PHE A 131 -28.35 8.47 -5.19
N PRO A 132 -28.84 8.41 -6.44
CA PRO A 132 -28.12 7.74 -7.52
C PRO A 132 -26.72 8.31 -7.64
N TYR A 133 -25.69 7.47 -7.75
CA TYR A 133 -24.31 7.88 -7.99
C TYR A 133 -24.00 7.77 -9.49
N GLU A 134 -23.48 8.84 -10.08
CA GLU A 134 -23.02 8.84 -11.48
C GLU A 134 -21.51 9.13 -11.49
N ASP A 135 -20.73 8.22 -12.08
CA ASP A 135 -19.31 8.39 -12.29
C ASP A 135 -19.06 9.52 -13.29
N THR A 136 -18.88 10.75 -12.83
CA THR A 136 -18.32 11.78 -13.69
C THR A 136 -16.85 11.46 -13.93
N GLU A 137 -16.55 10.84 -15.07
CA GLU A 137 -15.19 10.71 -15.59
C GLU A 137 -14.51 12.09 -15.57
N ASN A 138 -13.45 12.18 -14.78
CA ASN A 138 -12.62 13.37 -14.55
C ASN A 138 -13.36 14.54 -13.87
N PRO A 139 -13.03 14.90 -12.61
CA PRO A 139 -12.85 16.31 -12.37
C PRO A 139 -11.73 16.72 -13.34
N GLU A 140 -12.08 17.39 -14.44
CA GLU A 140 -11.13 18.26 -15.14
C GLU A 140 -10.23 18.89 -14.08
N ASP A 141 -8.92 18.96 -14.35
CA ASP A 141 -7.89 19.68 -13.59
C ASP A 141 -8.38 21.08 -13.19
N SER A 142 -9.30 21.15 -12.25
CA SER A 142 -9.75 22.35 -11.61
C SER A 142 -8.67 22.54 -10.59
N THR A 143 -7.63 23.24 -11.04
CA THR A 143 -6.80 24.08 -10.18
C THR A 143 -7.65 24.48 -8.98
N PRO A 144 -7.22 24.18 -7.74
CA PRO A 144 -8.03 24.43 -6.56
C PRO A 144 -8.58 25.85 -6.69
N PRO A 145 -9.91 26.03 -6.74
CA PRO A 145 -10.47 27.35 -6.98
C PRO A 145 -9.94 28.24 -5.87
N ILE A 146 -9.24 29.29 -6.32
CA ILE A 146 -8.54 30.33 -5.57
C ILE A 146 -8.85 30.26 -4.08
N ALA A 147 -7.82 29.91 -3.29
CA ALA A 147 -7.86 30.03 -1.84
C ALA A 147 -8.56 31.34 -1.46
N PRO A 148 -9.43 31.35 -0.43
CA PRO A 148 -9.99 32.60 0.07
C PRO A 148 -8.82 33.56 0.28
N GLU A 149 -8.98 34.82 -0.15
CA GLU A 149 -7.94 35.86 -0.19
C GLU A 149 -6.79 35.57 0.79
N ALA A 150 -5.58 35.36 0.25
CA ALA A 150 -4.37 34.89 0.92
C ALA A 150 -3.84 35.82 2.05
N GLY A 151 -4.69 36.66 2.63
CA GLY A 151 -4.39 37.54 3.75
C GLY A 151 -4.83 37.04 5.14
N ALA A 152 -5.40 35.84 5.29
CA ALA A 152 -6.01 35.43 6.57
C ALA A 152 -5.67 34.02 7.11
N MET A 153 -4.88 33.20 6.40
CA MET A 153 -4.48 31.87 6.88
C MET A 153 -3.07 31.92 7.46
N THR A 154 -2.90 31.49 8.71
CA THR A 154 -1.56 31.25 9.27
C THR A 154 -1.08 29.85 8.89
N ASP A 155 0.24 29.62 8.87
CA ASP A 155 0.80 28.28 8.60
C ASP A 155 0.24 27.22 9.57
N LYS A 156 -0.05 27.62 10.81
CA LYS A 156 -0.70 26.78 11.82
C LYS A 156 -2.11 26.34 11.39
N ASP A 157 -2.88 27.21 10.76
CA ASP A 157 -4.22 26.86 10.26
C ASP A 157 -4.15 25.87 9.10
N LEU A 158 -3.16 26.05 8.22
CA LEU A 158 -2.93 25.14 7.11
C LEU A 158 -2.52 23.74 7.60
N LEU A 159 -1.64 23.68 8.59
CA LEU A 159 -1.22 22.44 9.27
C LEU A 159 -2.41 21.74 9.95
N ASN A 160 -3.23 22.48 10.69
CA ASN A 160 -4.42 21.92 11.33
C ASN A 160 -5.45 21.41 10.31
N LEU A 161 -5.67 22.16 9.22
CA LEU A 161 -6.56 21.75 8.13
C LEU A 161 -6.04 20.49 7.41
N HIS A 162 -4.73 20.42 7.17
CA HIS A 162 -4.07 19.24 6.59
C HIS A 162 -4.21 18.02 7.51
N SER A 163 -4.03 18.19 8.82
CA SER A 163 -4.22 17.12 9.81
C SER A 163 -5.66 16.57 9.80
N LEU A 164 -6.66 17.45 9.95
CA LEU A 164 -8.07 17.08 10.08
C LEU A 164 -8.75 16.59 8.80
N ILE A 165 -8.22 16.89 7.62
CA ILE A 165 -8.88 16.52 6.35
C ILE A 165 -8.01 15.68 5.43
N ALA A 166 -6.71 15.97 5.33
CA ALA A 166 -5.84 15.24 4.42
C ALA A 166 -5.24 13.99 5.07
N LEU A 167 -4.96 14.02 6.38
CA LEU A 167 -4.34 12.91 7.11
C LEU A 167 -5.34 12.07 7.92
N GLU A 168 -6.47 12.63 8.33
CA GLU A 168 -7.46 11.91 9.13
C GLU A 168 -8.18 10.81 8.35
N LYS A 169 -7.93 9.58 8.79
CA LYS A 169 -8.58 8.34 8.35
C LYS A 169 -9.87 8.16 9.16
N PHE A 170 -11.03 8.35 8.54
CA PHE A 170 -12.32 8.19 9.22
C PHE A 170 -12.62 6.72 9.48
N ILE A 171 -12.79 6.32 10.74
CA ILE A 171 -13.08 4.93 11.07
C ILE A 171 -14.61 4.73 11.11
N PRO A 172 -15.19 3.77 10.36
CA PRO A 172 -16.60 3.43 10.48
C PRO A 172 -16.92 2.97 11.90
N MET A 173 -17.95 3.54 12.52
CA MET A 173 -18.38 3.13 13.85
C MET A 173 -18.90 1.68 13.83
N SER A 174 -18.36 0.85 14.72
CA SER A 174 -18.69 -0.57 14.88
C SER A 174 -18.92 -0.91 16.35
N GLN A 175 -19.57 -2.05 16.62
CA GLN A 175 -19.71 -2.55 18.00
C GLN A 175 -18.35 -2.82 18.64
N SER A 176 -17.37 -3.34 17.90
CA SER A 176 -16.01 -3.56 18.41
C SER A 176 -15.28 -2.28 18.86
N LEU A 177 -15.67 -1.10 18.33
CA LEU A 177 -15.14 0.18 18.77
C LEU A 177 -15.79 0.67 20.07
N ILE A 178 -17.06 0.33 20.28
CA ILE A 178 -17.92 0.90 21.34
C ILE A 178 -18.07 -0.05 22.53
N ASP A 179 -18.01 -1.36 22.32
CA ASP A 179 -18.38 -2.36 23.33
C ASP A 179 -17.28 -2.65 24.34
N GLY A 180 -17.62 -2.32 25.57
CA GLY A 180 -17.29 -3.11 26.76
C GLY A 180 -18.30 -2.80 27.85
N THR A 181 -19.57 -2.91 27.46
CA THR A 181 -20.67 -3.07 28.40
C THR A 181 -20.92 -4.56 28.65
N PRO A 182 -21.13 -4.98 29.91
CA PRO A 182 -21.46 -6.36 30.21
C PRO A 182 -22.83 -6.67 29.62
N ALA A 183 -22.89 -7.69 28.76
CA ALA A 183 -24.14 -8.27 28.33
C ALA A 183 -24.99 -8.58 29.57
N PHE A 184 -26.14 -7.91 29.72
CA PHE A 184 -27.13 -8.28 30.71
C PHE A 184 -27.57 -9.72 30.43
N PHE A 185 -27.05 -10.64 31.23
CA PHE A 185 -27.63 -11.93 31.61
C PHE A 185 -28.00 -12.89 30.46
N VAL A 186 -26.99 -13.60 29.93
CA VAL A 186 -27.18 -14.96 29.40
C VAL A 186 -26.31 -15.90 30.23
N PRO A 187 -26.85 -16.63 31.22
CA PRO A 187 -26.07 -17.56 32.00
C PRO A 187 -25.81 -18.82 31.15
N HIS A 188 -24.53 -19.06 30.89
CA HIS A 188 -23.93 -20.22 30.23
C HIS A 188 -23.75 -20.12 28.72
N LEU A 189 -22.70 -19.38 28.31
CA LEU A 189 -21.61 -19.81 27.42
C LEU A 189 -20.79 -18.55 27.05
N VAL A 190 -19.48 -18.73 26.82
CA VAL A 190 -18.46 -17.74 26.37
C VAL A 190 -17.68 -17.01 27.48
N PRO A 191 -16.32 -16.91 27.39
CA PRO A 191 -15.47 -16.32 28.43
C PRO A 191 -15.49 -14.77 28.39
N ASN A 192 -15.18 -14.16 29.54
CA ASN A 192 -15.00 -12.73 29.82
C ASN A 192 -14.68 -11.83 28.60
N PHE A 193 -15.63 -10.96 28.24
CA PHE A 193 -15.41 -9.81 27.36
C PHE A 193 -14.69 -8.68 28.13
N GLY A 194 -13.63 -8.12 27.55
CA GLY A 194 -12.91 -6.97 28.09
C GLY A 194 -13.65 -5.63 27.87
N PRO A 195 -13.17 -4.52 28.46
CA PRO A 195 -13.69 -3.17 28.21
C PRO A 195 -13.42 -2.68 26.76
N PRO A 196 -14.15 -1.65 26.26
CA PRO A 196 -14.07 -1.21 24.87
C PRO A 196 -12.72 -0.68 24.42
N ALA A 197 -12.41 -0.81 23.12
CA ALA A 197 -11.18 -0.31 22.50
C ALA A 197 -10.95 1.19 22.77
N ILE A 198 -12.00 2.02 22.67
CA ILE A 198 -11.92 3.47 22.97
C ILE A 198 -11.63 3.74 24.46
N LEU A 199 -12.03 2.85 25.38
CA LEU A 199 -11.75 2.99 26.81
C LEU A 199 -10.39 2.43 27.23
N ASN A 200 -9.81 1.53 26.43
CA ASN A 200 -8.49 0.95 26.71
C ASN A 200 -7.32 1.80 26.21
N ASP A 201 -7.57 2.90 25.48
CA ASP A 201 -6.51 3.69 24.83
C ASP A 201 -5.58 2.77 24.03
N SER A 202 -6.15 1.70 23.46
CA SER A 202 -5.39 0.81 22.59
C SER A 202 -5.20 1.56 21.29
N ASP A 203 -3.95 1.82 20.92
CA ASP A 203 -3.52 2.24 19.57
C ASP A 203 -3.76 1.09 18.56
N ALA A 204 -4.96 0.55 18.56
CA ALA A 204 -5.40 -0.52 17.69
C ALA A 204 -5.69 0.10 16.32
N ASN A 205 -5.00 -0.38 15.29
CA ASN A 205 -5.32 0.02 13.93
C ASN A 205 -6.73 -0.48 13.57
N HIS A 206 -7.51 0.37 12.90
CA HIS A 206 -8.84 0.02 12.41
C HIS A 206 -8.93 0.25 10.90
N VAL A 207 -9.75 -0.57 10.24
CA VAL A 207 -10.07 -0.36 8.81
C VAL A 207 -10.85 0.94 8.70
N PHE A 208 -10.31 1.89 7.93
CA PHE A 208 -10.88 3.21 7.76
C PHE A 208 -11.67 3.32 6.45
N GLN A 209 -12.49 4.38 6.35
CA GLN A 209 -13.24 4.73 5.17
C GLN A 209 -12.28 5.19 4.08
N VAL A 210 -12.25 4.43 3.00
CA VAL A 210 -11.51 4.75 1.77
C VAL A 210 -12.40 5.50 0.78
N SER A 211 -11.80 6.08 -0.26
CA SER A 211 -12.51 6.74 -1.35
C SER A 211 -13.36 5.77 -2.18
N ALA A 212 -14.32 6.29 -2.95
CA ALA A 212 -15.13 5.47 -3.86
C ALA A 212 -14.27 4.67 -4.87
N LYS A 213 -13.23 5.30 -5.44
CA LYS A 213 -12.29 4.62 -6.35
C LYS A 213 -11.50 3.50 -5.67
N GLU A 214 -11.04 3.71 -4.43
CA GLU A 214 -10.39 2.64 -3.66
C GLU A 214 -11.37 1.52 -3.31
N LYS A 215 -12.64 1.83 -3.01
CA LYS A 215 -13.69 0.80 -2.82
C LYS A 215 -13.94 -0.03 -4.06
N GLU A 216 -14.01 0.61 -5.24
CA GLU A 216 -14.12 -0.12 -6.52
C GLU A 216 -12.99 -1.13 -6.66
N ILE A 217 -11.75 -0.72 -6.35
CA ILE A 217 -10.57 -1.60 -6.40
C ILE A 217 -10.65 -2.73 -5.36
N ILE A 218 -10.99 -2.40 -4.12
CA ILE A 218 -11.04 -3.35 -3.00
C ILE A 218 -12.13 -4.41 -3.22
N TYR A 219 -13.32 -4.00 -3.67
CA TYR A 219 -14.47 -4.88 -3.85
C TYR A 219 -14.57 -5.52 -5.23
N HIS A 220 -13.72 -5.13 -6.19
CA HIS A 220 -13.68 -5.77 -7.50
C HIS A 220 -13.48 -7.30 -7.37
N ASP A 221 -14.33 -8.07 -8.03
CA ASP A 221 -14.41 -9.53 -7.89
C ASP A 221 -13.43 -10.31 -8.77
N SER A 222 -12.72 -9.61 -9.65
CA SER A 222 -11.78 -10.17 -10.63
C SER A 222 -10.40 -9.49 -10.54
N ALA A 223 -9.49 -9.85 -11.45
CA ALA A 223 -8.12 -9.37 -11.48
C ALA A 223 -8.05 -7.84 -11.54
N CYS A 224 -7.09 -7.25 -10.81
CA CYS A 224 -6.95 -5.80 -10.72
C CYS A 224 -5.58 -5.33 -11.18
N PHE A 225 -5.56 -4.25 -11.95
CA PHE A 225 -4.35 -3.57 -12.42
C PHE A 225 -4.39 -2.11 -11.98
N VAL A 226 -3.71 -1.80 -10.89
CA VAL A 226 -3.77 -0.49 -10.23
C VAL A 226 -2.47 0.27 -10.47
N LEU A 227 -2.58 1.38 -11.19
CA LEU A 227 -1.47 2.31 -11.41
C LEU A 227 -1.79 3.62 -10.68
N GLY A 228 -0.90 4.04 -9.77
CA GLY A 228 -1.13 5.23 -8.96
C GLY A 228 0.17 5.80 -8.40
N ARG A 229 0.19 7.10 -8.12
CA ARG A 229 1.35 7.81 -7.54
C ARG A 229 1.63 7.39 -6.09
N SER A 230 2.75 7.83 -5.51
CA SER A 230 2.99 7.70 -4.07
C SER A 230 1.82 8.24 -3.25
N GLY A 231 1.48 7.58 -2.14
CA GLY A 231 0.39 8.01 -1.25
C GLY A 231 -1.04 7.84 -1.81
N THR A 232 -1.22 7.14 -2.94
CA THR A 232 -2.57 6.94 -3.55
C THR A 232 -3.32 5.70 -3.03
N GLY A 233 -2.90 5.13 -1.90
CA GLY A 233 -3.63 4.04 -1.25
C GLY A 233 -3.55 2.67 -1.94
N LYS A 234 -2.57 2.44 -2.84
CA LYS A 234 -2.38 1.15 -3.54
C LYS A 234 -2.20 -0.03 -2.58
N THR A 235 -1.18 0.04 -1.73
CA THR A 235 -0.88 -0.97 -0.71
C THR A 235 -2.01 -1.10 0.31
N THR A 236 -2.63 0.02 0.70
CA THR A 236 -3.81 0.03 1.57
C THR A 236 -4.97 -0.75 0.94
N SER A 237 -5.24 -0.55 -0.35
CA SER A 237 -6.30 -1.26 -1.08
C SER A 237 -6.03 -2.76 -1.14
N ILE A 238 -4.78 -3.18 -1.34
CA ILE A 238 -4.37 -4.58 -1.25
C ILE A 238 -4.68 -5.16 0.13
N VAL A 239 -4.20 -4.51 1.20
CA VAL A 239 -4.40 -4.99 2.57
C VAL A 239 -5.89 -5.07 2.93
N PHE A 240 -6.68 -4.07 2.53
CA PHE A 240 -8.12 -4.05 2.83
C PHE A 240 -8.88 -5.11 2.03
N LYS A 241 -8.47 -5.40 0.79
CA LYS A 241 -9.00 -6.53 0.01
C LYS A 241 -8.67 -7.87 0.67
N MET A 242 -7.41 -8.05 1.12
CA MET A 242 -6.99 -9.25 1.83
C MET A 242 -7.82 -9.50 3.10
N ILE A 243 -8.02 -8.46 3.92
CA ILE A 243 -8.83 -8.52 5.14
C ILE A 243 -10.30 -8.78 4.81
N GLY A 244 -10.82 -8.16 3.75
CA GLY A 244 -12.19 -8.35 3.30
C GLY A 244 -12.48 -9.81 2.93
N ILE A 245 -11.58 -10.43 2.17
CA ILE A 245 -11.64 -11.85 1.83
C ILE A 245 -11.49 -12.72 3.07
N GLU A 246 -10.52 -12.43 3.95
CA GLU A 246 -10.31 -13.18 5.18
C GLU A 246 -11.60 -13.22 6.04
N LYS A 247 -12.19 -12.05 6.29
CA LYS A 247 -13.42 -11.91 7.08
C LYS A 247 -14.64 -12.52 6.41
N LEU A 248 -14.70 -12.55 5.08
CA LEU A 248 -15.78 -13.20 4.34
C LEU A 248 -15.77 -14.71 4.59
N PHE A 249 -14.59 -15.33 4.49
CA PHE A 249 -14.44 -16.78 4.69
C PHE A 249 -14.55 -17.19 6.16
N GLU A 250 -14.18 -16.33 7.11
CA GLU A 250 -14.43 -16.58 8.54
C GLU A 250 -15.92 -16.69 8.90
N ARG A 251 -16.80 -16.05 8.11
CA ARG A 251 -18.26 -16.13 8.29
C ARG A 251 -18.88 -17.34 7.59
N MET A 252 -18.16 -17.96 6.67
CA MET A 252 -18.62 -19.15 5.95
C MET A 252 -18.16 -20.39 6.71
N GLU A 253 -19.07 -21.07 7.40
CA GLU A 253 -18.76 -22.37 8.01
C GLU A 253 -18.44 -23.41 6.92
N GLU A 254 -17.45 -24.27 7.19
CA GLU A 254 -17.03 -25.41 6.32
C GLU A 254 -16.32 -25.08 5.00
N VAL A 255 -15.90 -23.83 4.76
CA VAL A 255 -15.10 -23.46 3.57
C VAL A 255 -13.64 -23.24 3.94
N THR A 256 -12.71 -23.83 3.18
CA THR A 256 -11.27 -23.59 3.35
C THR A 256 -10.92 -22.14 2.99
N LYS A 257 -10.20 -21.45 3.87
CA LYS A 257 -9.72 -20.09 3.60
C LYS A 257 -8.80 -20.06 2.36
N PRO A 258 -8.92 -19.06 1.48
CA PRO A 258 -8.07 -18.95 0.31
C PRO A 258 -6.61 -18.64 0.71
N ARG A 259 -5.66 -19.21 -0.02
CA ARG A 259 -4.23 -18.95 0.13
C ARG A 259 -3.88 -17.58 -0.47
N GLN A 260 -3.92 -16.56 0.38
CA GLN A 260 -3.61 -15.17 0.03
C GLN A 260 -2.11 -14.88 0.19
N VAL A 261 -1.46 -14.33 -0.85
CA VAL A 261 -0.03 -13.99 -0.84
C VAL A 261 0.20 -12.56 -1.27
N PHE A 262 0.87 -11.78 -0.42
CA PHE A 262 1.44 -10.47 -0.71
C PHE A 262 2.91 -10.62 -1.11
N VAL A 263 3.27 -10.08 -2.27
CA VAL A 263 4.62 -10.09 -2.83
C VAL A 263 5.04 -8.66 -3.15
N THR A 264 6.23 -8.29 -2.71
CA THR A 264 6.89 -7.01 -3.08
C THR A 264 8.38 -7.23 -3.28
N GLN A 265 9.10 -6.24 -3.81
CA GLN A 265 10.57 -6.25 -3.81
C GLN A 265 11.16 -5.80 -2.45
N SER A 266 10.45 -4.94 -1.72
CA SER A 266 10.96 -4.33 -0.48
C SER A 266 10.71 -5.19 0.75
N ARG A 267 11.79 -5.59 1.44
CA ARG A 267 11.69 -6.35 2.71
C ARG A 267 11.02 -5.53 3.80
N VAL A 268 11.38 -4.24 3.90
CA VAL A 268 10.81 -3.32 4.88
C VAL A 268 9.31 -3.20 4.66
N LEU A 269 8.88 -3.05 3.40
CA LEU A 269 7.46 -2.96 3.07
C LEU A 269 6.73 -4.26 3.40
N ALA A 270 7.26 -5.43 3.02
CA ALA A 270 6.66 -6.72 3.35
C ALA A 270 6.41 -6.88 4.86
N GLN A 271 7.41 -6.55 5.69
CA GLN A 271 7.29 -6.62 7.14
C GLN A 271 6.28 -5.61 7.69
N ARG A 272 6.34 -4.34 7.26
CA ARG A 272 5.41 -3.29 7.73
C ARG A 272 3.97 -3.60 7.32
N VAL A 273 3.76 -4.14 6.12
CA VAL A 273 2.44 -4.55 5.64
C VAL A 273 1.91 -5.74 6.44
N GLN A 274 2.77 -6.72 6.75
CA GLN A 274 2.40 -7.83 7.62
C GLN A 274 1.99 -7.34 9.02
N GLU A 275 2.83 -6.51 9.66
CA GLU A 275 2.54 -5.93 10.98
C GLU A 275 1.23 -5.12 10.97
N TYR A 276 0.99 -4.36 9.90
CA TYR A 276 -0.23 -3.58 9.74
C TYR A 276 -1.46 -4.48 9.56
N TYR A 277 -1.36 -5.52 8.72
CA TYR A 277 -2.41 -6.52 8.54
C TYR A 277 -2.75 -7.22 9.86
N GLU A 278 -1.74 -7.74 10.55
CA GLU A 278 -1.90 -8.41 11.85
C GLU A 278 -2.51 -7.46 12.87
N SER A 279 -2.11 -6.20 12.90
CA SER A 279 -2.69 -5.18 13.77
C SER A 279 -4.17 -4.91 13.48
N LEU A 280 -4.62 -5.01 12.23
CA LEU A 280 -6.02 -4.81 11.83
C LEU A 280 -6.90 -6.05 12.08
N VAL A 281 -6.32 -7.24 11.95
CA VAL A 281 -7.00 -8.50 12.24
C VAL A 281 -7.11 -8.71 13.75
N THR A 282 -6.03 -8.51 14.50
CA THR A 282 -6.02 -8.64 15.98
C THR A 282 -6.87 -7.58 16.68
N SER A 283 -7.00 -6.37 16.12
CA SER A 283 -7.98 -5.39 16.61
C SER A 283 -9.44 -5.81 16.34
N SER A 284 -9.64 -6.81 15.49
CA SER A 284 -10.94 -7.42 15.19
C SER A 284 -11.16 -8.77 15.91
N SER A 285 -10.12 -9.41 16.46
CA SER A 285 -10.16 -10.73 17.09
C SER A 285 -9.44 -10.75 18.45
N ASP A 286 -10.18 -10.99 19.53
CA ASP A 286 -9.68 -11.05 20.92
C ASP A 286 -8.54 -12.06 21.12
N THR A 287 -7.29 -11.61 21.15
CA THR A 287 -6.21 -12.18 21.99
C THR A 287 -5.04 -11.20 22.10
N PRO A 288 -4.68 -10.73 23.31
CA PRO A 288 -3.52 -9.88 23.50
C PRO A 288 -2.27 -10.75 23.65
N ASN A 289 -1.47 -10.86 22.59
CA ASN A 289 -0.09 -11.32 22.70
C ASN A 289 0.82 -10.42 21.85
N LYS A 290 1.05 -9.19 22.32
CA LYS A 290 2.16 -8.37 21.82
C LYS A 290 3.36 -8.53 22.76
N SER A 291 4.40 -9.21 22.29
CA SER A 291 5.75 -8.97 22.80
C SER A 291 6.18 -7.59 22.31
N ALA A 292 6.29 -6.63 23.22
CA ALA A 292 6.83 -5.30 22.92
C ALA A 292 8.29 -5.45 22.45
N LYS A 293 8.58 -5.00 21.24
CA LYS A 293 9.96 -4.83 20.74
C LYS A 293 10.38 -3.38 20.97
N SER A 294 11.59 -3.20 21.49
CA SER A 294 12.18 -1.91 21.87
C SER A 294 12.77 -1.17 20.67
N ALA A 295 12.91 0.16 20.79
CA ALA A 295 13.48 1.05 19.77
C ALA A 295 14.91 0.69 19.30
N GLU A 296 15.62 -0.18 20.02
CA GLU A 296 16.92 -0.72 19.59
C GLU A 296 16.82 -1.68 18.38
N ASP A 297 15.63 -2.24 18.08
CA ASP A 297 15.43 -3.15 16.93
C ASP A 297 15.38 -2.42 15.57
N GLU A 298 15.12 -1.10 15.53
CA GLU A 298 15.10 -0.33 14.27
C GLU A 298 16.51 -0.10 13.69
N ASP A 299 17.54 -0.01 14.53
CA ASP A 299 18.91 0.16 14.05
C ASP A 299 19.56 -1.19 13.67
N VAL A 300 19.09 -2.30 14.25
CA VAL A 300 19.52 -3.68 13.92
C VAL A 300 18.94 -4.17 12.57
N LEU A 301 17.82 -3.60 12.11
CA LEU A 301 17.18 -3.94 10.83
C LEU A 301 18.05 -3.63 9.60
N ALA A 302 19.08 -2.79 9.74
CA ALA A 302 20.02 -2.49 8.66
C ALA A 302 21.08 -3.59 8.42
N ASP A 303 21.32 -4.43 9.43
CA ASP A 303 22.42 -5.41 9.46
C ASP A 303 21.95 -6.88 9.37
N LEU A 304 20.65 -7.14 9.22
CA LEU A 304 20.15 -8.49 8.97
C LEU A 304 20.29 -8.86 7.49
N ASP A 305 21.33 -9.62 7.16
CA ASP A 305 21.47 -10.32 5.87
C ASP A 305 20.22 -11.20 5.59
N ASP A 306 19.94 -11.50 4.31
CA ASP A 306 18.82 -12.36 3.85
C ASP A 306 18.91 -13.84 4.32
N GLU A 307 19.70 -14.13 5.36
CA GLU A 307 19.79 -15.46 5.96
C GLU A 307 18.55 -15.85 6.79
N ASP A 308 17.72 -14.88 7.18
CA ASP A 308 16.59 -15.12 8.07
C ASP A 308 15.24 -15.20 7.34
N ALA A 309 15.11 -16.06 6.31
CA ALA A 309 13.79 -16.54 5.88
C ALA A 309 13.01 -17.15 7.08
N SER A 310 13.74 -17.65 8.08
CA SER A 310 13.19 -18.08 9.37
C SER A 310 12.57 -16.94 10.19
N ALA A 311 12.99 -15.68 10.03
CA ALA A 311 12.38 -14.55 10.74
C ALA A 311 10.95 -14.26 10.26
N PHE A 312 10.62 -14.64 9.02
CA PHE A 312 9.26 -14.58 8.47
C PHE A 312 8.47 -15.88 8.71
N GLY A 313 9.00 -16.84 9.49
CA GLY A 313 8.36 -18.14 9.69
C GLY A 313 8.25 -19.00 8.43
N LEU A 314 9.04 -18.68 7.38
CA LEU A 314 8.98 -19.40 6.11
C LEU A 314 9.61 -20.79 6.24
N PRO A 315 9.03 -21.83 5.61
CA PRO A 315 9.66 -23.12 5.53
C PRO A 315 10.90 -23.08 4.62
N ARG A 316 11.65 -24.19 4.57
CA ARG A 316 12.86 -24.29 3.72
C ARG A 316 12.57 -24.39 2.21
N LYS A 317 11.34 -24.73 1.84
CA LYS A 317 10.93 -25.06 0.48
C LYS A 317 9.50 -24.60 0.22
N TYR A 318 9.17 -24.30 -1.04
CA TYR A 318 7.81 -23.94 -1.45
C TYR A 318 6.81 -25.08 -1.21
N SER A 319 7.21 -26.33 -1.49
CA SER A 319 6.39 -27.53 -1.28
C SER A 319 5.99 -27.78 0.18
N MET A 320 6.62 -27.09 1.13
CA MET A 320 6.35 -27.19 2.57
C MET A 320 5.37 -26.11 3.06
N LEU A 321 4.82 -25.27 2.17
CA LEU A 321 3.82 -24.27 2.52
C LEU A 321 2.46 -24.91 2.84
N GLU A 322 2.16 -24.98 4.13
CA GLU A 322 0.88 -25.39 4.73
C GLU A 322 -0.04 -24.19 4.99
N ASP A 323 -1.33 -24.45 5.22
CA ASP A 323 -2.38 -23.42 5.41
C ASP A 323 -2.09 -22.46 6.58
N ARG A 324 -1.36 -22.93 7.62
CA ARG A 324 -0.95 -22.10 8.77
C ARG A 324 -0.01 -20.94 8.41
N HIS A 325 0.62 -20.96 7.24
CA HIS A 325 1.52 -19.90 6.80
C HIS A 325 0.79 -18.78 6.06
N PHE A 326 -0.53 -18.91 5.85
CA PHE A 326 -1.33 -17.93 5.15
C PHE A 326 -2.18 -17.10 6.13
N PRO A 327 -2.40 -15.81 5.84
CA PRO A 327 -1.90 -15.06 4.68
C PRO A 327 -0.38 -14.84 4.74
N LEU A 328 0.25 -14.89 3.56
CA LEU A 328 1.71 -14.88 3.43
C LEU A 328 2.19 -13.51 2.94
N PHE A 329 3.19 -12.93 3.61
CA PHE A 329 3.84 -11.67 3.21
C PHE A 329 5.32 -11.92 2.96
N VAL A 330 5.77 -11.78 1.72
CA VAL A 330 7.13 -12.15 1.31
C VAL A 330 7.70 -11.20 0.27
N THR A 331 9.03 -11.19 0.18
CA THR A 331 9.67 -10.58 -0.99
C THR A 331 9.66 -11.53 -2.19
N PHE A 332 9.75 -10.97 -3.40
CA PHE A 332 9.92 -11.77 -4.61
C PHE A 332 11.17 -12.66 -4.54
N ASP A 333 12.26 -12.16 -3.96
CA ASP A 333 13.49 -12.93 -3.74
C ASP A 333 13.30 -14.12 -2.79
N GLN A 334 12.59 -13.92 -1.68
CA GLN A 334 12.25 -14.99 -0.74
C GLN A 334 11.39 -16.07 -1.41
N LEU A 335 10.39 -15.67 -2.18
CA LEU A 335 9.54 -16.59 -2.93
C LEU A 335 10.34 -17.40 -3.95
N CYS A 336 11.23 -16.75 -4.71
CA CYS A 336 12.14 -17.44 -5.63
C CYS A 336 13.05 -18.43 -4.89
N SER A 337 13.60 -18.03 -3.74
CA SER A 337 14.47 -18.88 -2.93
C SER A 337 13.80 -20.17 -2.46
N LEU A 338 12.50 -20.10 -2.10
CA LEU A 338 11.70 -21.28 -1.74
C LEU A 338 11.57 -22.27 -2.91
N LEU A 339 11.36 -21.76 -4.12
CA LEU A 339 11.24 -22.56 -5.34
C LEU A 339 12.59 -23.17 -5.75
N GLU A 340 13.67 -22.39 -5.67
CA GLU A 340 15.02 -22.86 -5.96
C GLU A 340 15.41 -24.05 -5.07
N ALA A 341 15.01 -24.01 -3.80
CA ALA A 341 15.23 -25.09 -2.84
C ALA A 341 14.44 -26.38 -3.17
N ASP A 342 13.30 -26.27 -3.84
CA ASP A 342 12.55 -27.43 -4.36
C ASP A 342 13.20 -28.00 -5.62
N PHE A 343 13.57 -27.15 -6.56
CA PHE A 343 14.13 -27.55 -7.85
C PHE A 343 15.63 -27.91 -7.78
N GLY A 344 16.28 -27.67 -6.64
CA GLY A 344 17.72 -27.90 -6.48
C GLY A 344 18.57 -26.94 -7.32
N LEU A 345 18.04 -25.76 -7.63
CA LEU A 345 18.75 -24.72 -8.38
C LEU A 345 19.80 -24.09 -7.47
N GLN A 346 21.06 -24.05 -7.92
CA GLN A 346 22.17 -23.46 -7.16
C GLN A 346 22.41 -21.99 -7.56
N SER A 347 21.37 -21.16 -7.49
CA SER A 347 21.54 -19.71 -7.52
C SER A 347 22.10 -19.26 -6.16
N LYS A 348 23.42 -19.03 -6.07
CA LYS A 348 24.01 -18.52 -4.82
C LYS A 348 23.63 -17.06 -4.63
N ARG A 349 22.77 -16.78 -3.64
CA ARG A 349 22.10 -15.50 -3.33
C ARG A 349 22.77 -14.21 -3.82
N LEU A 350 21.92 -13.24 -4.20
CA LEU A 350 22.31 -11.84 -4.34
C LEU A 350 22.87 -11.35 -3.00
N THR A 351 24.18 -11.13 -2.90
CA THR A 351 24.73 -10.43 -1.72
C THR A 351 24.35 -8.97 -1.82
N ARG A 352 23.41 -8.56 -0.97
CA ARG A 352 22.86 -7.21 -0.87
C ARG A 352 23.99 -6.20 -0.66
N THR A 353 23.93 -5.07 -1.36
CA THR A 353 24.91 -4.00 -1.22
C THR A 353 24.36 -2.87 -0.34
N LYS A 354 25.26 -2.12 0.30
CA LYS A 354 24.91 -0.98 1.15
C LYS A 354 24.08 0.10 0.43
N ALA A 355 24.14 0.17 -0.90
CA ALA A 355 23.39 1.11 -1.72
C ALA A 355 21.88 0.79 -1.74
N HIS A 356 21.50 -0.48 -1.92
CA HIS A 356 20.12 -0.95 -1.82
C HIS A 356 19.55 -0.70 -0.42
N ALA A 357 20.32 -1.00 0.64
CA ALA A 357 19.94 -0.69 2.02
C ALA A 357 19.76 0.83 2.28
N THR A 358 20.56 1.67 1.62
CA THR A 358 20.48 3.13 1.77
C THR A 358 19.30 3.73 1.00
N ALA A 359 18.96 3.18 -0.18
CA ALA A 359 17.78 3.56 -0.93
C ALA A 359 16.49 3.19 -0.19
N GLU A 360 16.44 1.98 0.40
CA GLU A 360 15.35 1.55 1.29
C GLU A 360 15.24 2.45 2.54
N LYS A 361 16.35 2.82 3.19
CA LYS A 361 16.33 3.76 4.33
C LYS A 361 15.77 5.14 3.94
N ARG A 362 16.13 5.67 2.77
CA ARG A 362 15.62 6.98 2.30
C ARG A 362 14.13 6.95 1.98
N PHE A 363 13.61 5.82 1.51
CA PHE A 363 12.19 5.65 1.19
C PHE A 363 11.33 5.26 2.40
N ALA A 364 11.86 4.47 3.33
CA ALA A 364 11.20 4.24 4.62
C ALA A 364 10.87 5.58 5.30
N LEU A 365 11.81 6.53 5.30
CA LEU A 365 11.57 7.89 5.81
C LEU A 365 10.48 8.69 5.06
N SER A 366 10.24 8.42 3.78
CA SER A 366 9.21 9.13 2.99
C SER A 366 7.84 8.46 3.03
N GLU A 367 7.77 7.12 3.13
CA GLU A 367 6.51 6.38 3.30
C GLU A 367 6.00 6.42 4.75
N VAL A 368 6.90 6.62 5.72
CA VAL A 368 6.55 6.87 7.13
C VAL A 368 5.77 8.17 7.33
N ALA A 369 5.72 9.08 6.34
CA ALA A 369 4.84 10.24 6.42
C ALA A 369 3.34 9.87 6.47
N ASP A 370 2.94 8.72 5.88
CA ASP A 370 1.55 8.26 5.84
C ASP A 370 1.22 7.21 6.94
N VAL A 371 2.21 6.88 7.79
CA VAL A 371 2.11 5.98 8.97
C VAL A 371 2.65 6.67 10.23
N LYS A 372 2.63 8.02 10.32
CA LYS A 372 3.09 8.73 11.51
C LYS A 372 2.28 8.34 12.75
N ILE A 373 2.86 7.45 13.56
CA ILE A 373 2.75 7.47 15.01
C ILE A 373 3.70 8.57 15.48
N ASP A 374 3.15 9.53 16.21
CA ASP A 374 3.86 10.66 16.79
C ASP A 374 5.02 10.18 17.68
N LEU A 375 6.23 10.61 17.36
CA LEU A 375 7.33 10.65 18.31
C LEU A 375 7.96 12.04 18.21
N ASP A 376 7.40 12.96 19.00
CA ASP A 376 8.11 14.16 19.44
C ASP A 376 9.38 13.70 20.18
N GLN A 377 10.54 13.93 19.59
CA GLN A 377 11.79 14.10 20.30
C GLN A 377 12.75 14.92 19.45
N ASP A 378 13.02 16.13 19.93
CA ASP A 378 14.11 17.00 19.47
C ASP A 378 15.44 16.27 19.72
N ASP A 379 16.16 15.90 18.66
CA ASP A 379 17.55 15.46 18.77
C ASP A 379 18.50 16.52 18.20
N GLU A 380 19.23 17.14 19.13
CA GLU A 380 20.40 17.96 18.89
C GLU A 380 21.47 17.16 18.12
N VAL A 381 21.97 17.75 17.04
CA VAL A 381 23.08 17.20 16.25
C VAL A 381 24.39 17.25 17.07
N PRO A 382 25.05 16.12 17.38
CA PRO A 382 26.38 16.17 17.98
C PRO A 382 27.41 16.48 16.89
N GLN A 383 28.14 17.58 17.04
CA GLN A 383 29.39 17.82 16.33
C GLN A 383 30.46 16.85 16.85
N GLY A 384 31.06 16.06 15.95
CA GLY A 384 32.13 15.12 16.25
C GLY A 384 33.16 14.99 15.13
N ASP A 385 34.22 15.79 15.27
CA ASP A 385 35.66 15.57 14.98
C ASP A 385 36.14 15.02 13.61
N ASP A 386 37.02 15.81 12.99
CA ASP A 386 37.76 15.56 11.75
C ASP A 386 38.85 14.48 11.97
N GLY A 387 38.53 13.22 11.70
CA GLY A 387 39.48 12.11 11.67
C GLY A 387 39.44 11.37 10.33
N MET A 388 40.36 11.67 9.43
CA MET A 388 40.47 11.09 8.09
C MET A 388 40.73 9.56 8.13
N PRO A 389 39.87 8.69 7.58
CA PRO A 389 40.16 7.28 7.40
C PRO A 389 40.58 6.98 5.95
N SER A 390 41.67 6.24 5.82
CA SER A 390 42.15 5.63 4.57
C SER A 390 41.09 4.77 3.88
N SER A 391 41.04 4.84 2.54
CA SER A 391 40.06 4.22 1.63
C SER A 391 39.74 2.72 1.89
N PRO A 392 38.49 2.36 2.25
CA PRO A 392 38.00 0.99 2.37
C PRO A 392 37.43 0.40 1.05
N VAL A 393 37.53 1.12 -0.06
CA VAL A 393 36.83 0.79 -1.32
C VAL A 393 37.58 -0.26 -2.17
N ALA A 394 38.90 -0.37 -2.02
CA ALA A 394 39.70 -1.30 -2.83
C ALA A 394 39.60 -2.75 -2.32
N GLU A 395 39.60 -2.96 -1.01
CA GLU A 395 39.54 -4.28 -0.36
C GLU A 395 38.20 -5.01 -0.53
N THR A 396 37.10 -4.26 -0.72
CA THR A 396 35.75 -4.81 -0.93
C THR A 396 35.56 -5.37 -2.34
N THR A 397 36.14 -4.71 -3.36
CA THR A 397 36.04 -5.15 -4.76
C THR A 397 36.66 -6.52 -5.04
N GLU A 398 37.82 -6.82 -4.46
CA GLU A 398 38.47 -8.13 -4.65
C GLU A 398 37.72 -9.26 -3.95
N ARG A 399 37.15 -9.02 -2.75
CA ARG A 399 36.30 -10.01 -2.06
C ARG A 399 35.01 -10.31 -2.82
N MET A 400 34.36 -9.30 -3.39
CA MET A 400 33.12 -9.46 -4.19
C MET A 400 33.38 -10.19 -5.51
N LEU A 401 34.53 -9.95 -6.15
CA LEU A 401 34.96 -10.66 -7.37
C LEU A 401 35.51 -12.07 -7.09
N ALA A 402 36.05 -12.31 -5.88
CA ALA A 402 36.58 -13.61 -5.47
C ALA A 402 35.49 -14.66 -5.19
N ALA A 403 34.24 -14.23 -4.98
CA ALA A 403 33.08 -15.10 -4.96
C ALA A 403 32.73 -15.57 -6.38
N LYS A 404 33.56 -16.46 -6.95
CA LYS A 404 33.18 -17.26 -8.12
C LYS A 404 31.80 -17.86 -7.85
N GLN A 405 30.82 -17.56 -8.71
CA GLN A 405 29.38 -17.92 -8.60
C GLN A 405 28.43 -16.95 -7.86
N ALA A 406 28.77 -15.67 -7.69
CA ALA A 406 27.84 -14.70 -7.11
C ALA A 406 26.79 -14.17 -8.12
N ALA A 407 25.62 -13.78 -7.60
CA ALA A 407 24.61 -13.07 -8.38
C ALA A 407 25.12 -11.70 -8.84
N VAL A 408 24.83 -11.32 -10.07
CA VAL A 408 25.21 -10.02 -10.61
C VAL A 408 24.14 -9.00 -10.21
N THR A 409 24.38 -8.27 -9.11
CA THR A 409 23.63 -7.03 -8.80
C THR A 409 24.12 -5.87 -9.68
N PHE A 410 23.43 -4.74 -9.64
CA PHE A 410 23.91 -3.52 -10.33
C PHE A 410 25.31 -3.10 -9.86
N GLU A 411 25.61 -3.16 -8.56
CA GLU A 411 26.94 -2.79 -8.05
C GLU A 411 28.00 -3.79 -8.50
N VAL A 412 27.69 -5.09 -8.50
CA VAL A 412 28.57 -6.13 -9.02
C VAL A 412 28.80 -5.92 -10.52
N PHE A 413 27.76 -5.53 -11.27
CA PHE A 413 27.86 -5.16 -12.67
C PHE A 413 28.83 -3.98 -12.87
N VAL A 414 28.66 -2.87 -12.14
CA VAL A 414 29.54 -1.70 -12.26
C VAL A 414 30.99 -2.04 -11.88
N ALA A 415 31.18 -2.77 -10.78
CA ALA A 415 32.50 -3.08 -10.26
C ALA A 415 33.25 -4.14 -11.09
N GLY A 416 32.57 -5.24 -11.44
CA GLY A 416 33.16 -6.45 -12.02
C GLY A 416 33.04 -6.58 -13.54
N TYR A 417 32.13 -5.82 -14.17
CA TYR A 417 31.83 -5.92 -15.60
C TYR A 417 32.07 -4.60 -16.32
N TRP A 418 31.39 -3.53 -15.91
CA TRP A 418 31.42 -2.23 -16.58
C TRP A 418 32.83 -1.67 -16.74
N ARG A 419 33.64 -1.74 -15.69
CA ARG A 419 35.05 -1.27 -15.68
C ARG A 419 35.96 -1.98 -16.69
N HIS A 420 35.55 -3.14 -17.19
CA HIS A 420 36.33 -3.95 -18.12
C HIS A 420 35.82 -3.90 -19.56
N PHE A 421 34.74 -3.15 -19.81
CA PHE A 421 34.29 -2.91 -21.18
C PHE A 421 35.23 -1.94 -21.91
N ASP A 422 35.24 -2.06 -23.24
CA ASP A 422 35.99 -1.13 -24.08
C ASP A 422 35.50 0.30 -23.85
N TYR A 423 36.42 1.20 -23.51
CA TYR A 423 36.12 2.62 -23.30
C TYR A 423 35.37 3.24 -24.48
N GLN A 424 35.68 2.85 -25.72
CA GLN A 424 34.99 3.35 -26.92
C GLN A 424 33.51 2.91 -26.94
N LEU A 425 33.20 1.72 -26.40
CA LEU A 425 31.84 1.21 -26.33
C LEU A 425 31.04 1.80 -25.15
N ILE A 426 31.67 2.22 -24.06
CA ILE A 426 30.94 2.78 -22.89
C ILE A 426 30.91 4.31 -22.84
N LYS A 427 31.73 5.01 -23.63
CA LYS A 427 31.82 6.48 -23.63
C LYS A 427 30.44 7.15 -23.84
N GLY A 428 29.99 7.92 -22.86
CA GLY A 428 28.71 8.65 -22.92
C GLY A 428 27.47 7.80 -22.70
N LEU A 429 27.62 6.57 -22.22
CA LEU A 429 26.51 5.72 -21.78
C LEU A 429 26.43 5.71 -20.26
N ASP A 430 25.21 5.69 -19.74
CA ASP A 430 24.95 5.50 -18.31
C ASP A 430 24.92 3.99 -17.99
N PRO A 431 25.71 3.50 -17.00
CA PRO A 431 25.74 2.09 -16.64
C PRO A 431 24.39 1.53 -16.19
N ALA A 432 23.58 2.30 -15.47
CA ALA A 432 22.29 1.85 -14.95
C ALA A 432 21.26 1.68 -16.08
N LEU A 433 21.25 2.61 -17.04
CA LEU A 433 20.42 2.49 -18.23
C LEU A 433 20.84 1.29 -19.08
N VAL A 434 22.14 1.06 -19.30
CA VAL A 434 22.62 -0.10 -20.07
C VAL A 434 22.28 -1.41 -19.37
N TYR A 435 22.44 -1.47 -18.05
CA TYR A 435 22.06 -2.62 -17.25
C TYR A 435 20.55 -2.91 -17.32
N SER A 436 19.73 -1.85 -17.27
CA SER A 436 18.27 -1.95 -17.41
C SER A 436 17.84 -2.42 -18.80
N GLU A 437 18.61 -2.06 -19.83
CA GLU A 437 18.37 -2.54 -21.19
C GLU A 437 18.74 -4.03 -21.33
N PHE A 438 19.85 -4.46 -20.72
CA PHE A 438 20.26 -5.88 -20.71
C PHE A 438 19.22 -6.75 -20.04
N LEU A 439 18.89 -6.44 -18.78
CA LEU A 439 17.99 -7.28 -18.01
C LEU A 439 16.53 -7.08 -18.36
N GLY A 440 16.07 -5.85 -18.57
CA GLY A 440 14.63 -5.59 -18.77
C GLY A 440 14.13 -5.86 -20.18
N ILE A 441 14.96 -5.60 -21.21
CA ILE A 441 14.56 -5.71 -22.61
C ILE A 441 15.16 -6.94 -23.28
N ILE A 442 16.48 -7.12 -23.19
CA ILE A 442 17.15 -8.20 -23.90
C ILE A 442 16.83 -9.55 -23.25
N GLU A 443 16.97 -9.69 -21.93
CA GLU A 443 16.77 -10.95 -21.22
C GLU A 443 15.38 -11.07 -20.56
N GLY A 444 14.82 -9.96 -20.07
CA GLY A 444 13.62 -9.95 -19.23
C GLY A 444 12.33 -9.54 -19.93
N SER A 445 12.32 -9.51 -21.26
CA SER A 445 11.09 -9.27 -22.04
C SER A 445 10.32 -10.56 -22.32
N GLU A 446 9.04 -10.44 -22.63
CA GLU A 446 8.20 -11.58 -23.05
C GLU A 446 8.80 -12.34 -24.24
N ALA A 447 9.35 -11.62 -25.22
CA ALA A 447 9.96 -12.25 -26.40
C ALA A 447 11.18 -13.11 -26.04
N ALA A 448 11.90 -12.77 -24.96
CA ALA A 448 13.00 -13.58 -24.46
C ALA A 448 12.54 -14.96 -23.93
N LEU A 449 11.29 -15.10 -23.46
CA LEU A 449 10.74 -16.40 -23.01
C LEU A 449 10.58 -17.40 -24.15
N SER A 450 10.36 -16.92 -25.38
CA SER A 450 10.25 -17.77 -26.58
C SER A 450 11.63 -18.18 -27.12
N SER A 451 12.69 -17.51 -26.67
CA SER A 451 14.05 -17.77 -27.12
C SER A 451 14.69 -18.90 -26.33
N LYS A 452 15.31 -19.85 -27.04
CA LYS A 452 16.08 -20.93 -26.40
C LYS A 452 17.25 -20.42 -25.55
N SER A 453 17.73 -19.20 -25.82
CA SER A 453 18.83 -18.60 -25.06
C SER A 453 18.37 -17.75 -23.88
N GLY A 454 17.06 -17.60 -23.63
CA GLY A 454 16.53 -16.69 -22.60
C GLY A 454 16.84 -15.21 -22.88
N ALA A 455 17.07 -14.87 -24.14
CA ALA A 455 17.49 -13.53 -24.56
C ALA A 455 17.10 -13.27 -26.01
N LEU A 456 16.79 -12.01 -26.32
CA LEU A 456 16.62 -11.53 -27.69
C LEU A 456 17.93 -11.67 -28.48
N SER A 457 17.81 -12.10 -29.72
CA SER A 457 18.91 -12.03 -30.68
C SER A 457 19.20 -10.58 -31.09
N ARG A 458 20.36 -10.36 -31.72
CA ARG A 458 20.78 -9.05 -32.22
C ARG A 458 19.76 -8.46 -33.18
N ASP A 459 19.21 -9.30 -34.06
CA ASP A 459 18.25 -8.88 -35.08
C ASP A 459 16.91 -8.51 -34.44
N GLU A 460 16.41 -9.34 -33.51
CA GLU A 460 15.18 -9.07 -32.77
C GLU A 460 15.30 -7.76 -31.96
N TYR A 461 16.38 -7.59 -31.20
CA TYR A 461 16.64 -6.37 -30.43
C TYR A 461 16.76 -5.14 -31.34
N SER A 462 17.50 -5.25 -32.45
CA SER A 462 17.67 -4.14 -33.40
C SER A 462 16.35 -3.73 -34.08
N SER A 463 15.44 -4.69 -34.27
CA SER A 463 14.12 -4.48 -34.90
C SER A 463 13.05 -3.90 -33.98
N LEU A 464 13.33 -3.73 -32.68
CA LEU A 464 12.34 -3.20 -31.73
C LEU A 464 11.87 -1.78 -32.11
N SER A 465 10.63 -1.45 -31.75
CA SER A 465 10.13 -0.08 -31.88
C SER A 465 10.98 0.91 -31.08
N HIS A 466 11.16 2.14 -31.59
CA HIS A 466 11.88 3.20 -30.88
C HIS A 466 11.30 3.49 -29.49
N LYS A 467 10.02 3.19 -29.25
CA LYS A 467 9.34 3.39 -27.96
C LYS A 467 9.71 2.35 -26.89
N LYS A 468 10.38 1.26 -27.26
CA LYS A 468 10.70 0.13 -26.36
C LYS A 468 12.12 0.16 -25.80
N SER A 469 12.95 1.13 -26.19
CA SER A 469 14.38 1.14 -25.87
C SER A 469 14.88 2.57 -25.73
N SER A 470 15.58 2.85 -24.64
CA SER A 470 16.23 4.14 -24.41
C SER A 470 17.43 4.37 -25.35
N PHE A 471 17.93 3.29 -25.96
CA PHE A 471 19.10 3.28 -26.84
C PHE A 471 18.76 3.01 -28.30
N ALA A 472 17.58 3.42 -28.78
CA ALA A 472 17.14 3.10 -30.13
C ALA A 472 18.13 3.49 -31.25
N SER A 473 18.91 4.56 -31.08
CA SER A 473 19.95 5.00 -32.03
C SER A 473 21.32 4.32 -31.84
N GLN A 474 21.53 3.59 -30.74
CA GLN A 474 22.82 2.98 -30.37
C GLN A 474 22.69 1.47 -30.12
N ARG A 475 21.64 0.81 -30.63
CA ARG A 475 21.37 -0.61 -30.36
C ARG A 475 22.52 -1.56 -30.70
N GLY A 476 23.18 -1.36 -31.84
CA GLY A 476 24.34 -2.18 -32.21
C GLY A 476 25.43 -2.14 -31.13
N ARG A 477 25.76 -0.93 -30.67
CA ARG A 477 26.75 -0.68 -29.61
C ARG A 477 26.32 -1.29 -28.27
N VAL A 478 25.05 -1.16 -27.89
CA VAL A 478 24.52 -1.77 -26.66
C VAL A 478 24.55 -3.29 -26.74
N TYR A 479 24.21 -3.88 -27.88
CA TYR A 479 24.25 -5.32 -28.04
C TYR A 479 25.69 -5.87 -28.06
N ASP A 480 26.66 -5.11 -28.59
CA ASP A 480 28.09 -5.46 -28.47
C ASP A 480 28.53 -5.51 -27.00
N LEU A 481 28.05 -4.55 -26.18
CA LEU A 481 28.28 -4.57 -24.73
C LEU A 481 27.57 -5.75 -24.06
N TYR A 482 26.36 -6.11 -24.49
CA TYR A 482 25.64 -7.28 -23.98
C TYR A 482 26.38 -8.60 -24.28
N GLU A 483 26.93 -8.75 -25.48
CA GLU A 483 27.76 -9.92 -25.82
C GLU A 483 29.05 -9.98 -24.98
N ALA A 484 29.69 -8.83 -24.76
CA ALA A 484 30.85 -8.72 -23.89
C ALA A 484 30.50 -9.07 -22.42
N TYR A 485 29.37 -8.56 -21.93
CA TYR A 485 28.80 -8.87 -20.63
C TYR A 485 28.59 -10.38 -20.47
N ARG A 486 27.85 -11.00 -21.39
CA ARG A 486 27.52 -12.43 -21.36
C ARG A 486 28.77 -13.31 -21.41
N LYS A 487 29.76 -12.96 -22.23
CA LYS A 487 31.04 -13.66 -22.30
C LYS A 487 31.80 -13.61 -20.97
N ARG A 488 31.87 -12.42 -20.35
CA ARG A 488 32.55 -12.23 -19.07
C ARG A 488 31.80 -12.90 -17.92
N LYS A 489 30.47 -12.82 -17.90
CA LYS A 489 29.59 -13.49 -16.91
C LYS A 489 29.85 -14.99 -16.89
N ARG A 490 29.94 -15.61 -18.08
CA ARG A 490 30.30 -17.02 -18.23
C ARG A 490 31.71 -17.35 -17.72
N GLN A 491 32.68 -16.47 -17.91
CA GLN A 491 34.06 -16.66 -17.40
C GLN A 491 34.14 -16.56 -15.88
N LEU A 492 33.36 -15.67 -15.28
CA LEU A 492 33.28 -15.47 -13.82
C LEU A 492 32.33 -16.47 -13.15
N GLY A 493 31.51 -17.18 -13.93
CA GLY A 493 30.48 -18.10 -13.44
C GLY A 493 29.33 -17.40 -12.72
N GLY A 494 29.11 -16.11 -12.97
CA GLY A 494 28.00 -15.35 -12.38
C GLY A 494 26.66 -15.70 -13.03
N TYR A 495 25.58 -15.33 -12.36
CA TYR A 495 24.21 -15.40 -12.87
C TYR A 495 23.48 -14.10 -12.53
N ASP A 496 22.51 -13.68 -13.34
CA ASP A 496 21.71 -12.48 -13.05
C ASP A 496 20.23 -12.80 -12.76
N ALA A 497 19.48 -11.76 -12.43
CA ALA A 497 18.06 -11.86 -12.10
C ALA A 497 17.23 -12.43 -13.26
N ALA A 498 17.56 -12.09 -14.51
CA ALA A 498 16.80 -12.58 -15.66
C ALA A 498 17.04 -14.09 -15.88
N GLU A 499 18.29 -14.55 -15.80
CA GLU A 499 18.63 -15.98 -15.86
C GLU A 499 17.96 -16.79 -14.74
N ARG A 500 17.88 -16.22 -13.52
CA ARG A 500 17.17 -16.81 -12.39
C ARG A 500 15.68 -16.99 -12.71
N SER A 501 15.03 -15.92 -13.16
CA SER A 501 13.60 -15.96 -13.51
C SER A 501 13.33 -16.92 -14.67
N HIS A 502 14.17 -16.97 -15.70
CA HIS A 502 14.05 -17.97 -16.78
C HIS A 502 14.13 -19.40 -16.26
N ALA A 503 15.10 -19.72 -15.41
CA ALA A 503 15.26 -21.06 -14.84
C ALA A 503 14.01 -21.48 -14.04
N LEU A 504 13.47 -20.56 -13.22
CA LEU A 504 12.27 -20.80 -12.42
C LEU A 504 11.00 -20.88 -13.27
N VAL A 505 10.85 -20.05 -14.31
CA VAL A 505 9.72 -20.13 -15.25
C VAL A 505 9.73 -21.47 -15.98
N LEU A 506 10.89 -21.92 -16.46
CA LEU A 506 11.02 -23.23 -17.11
C LEU A 506 10.62 -24.37 -16.16
N ALA A 507 11.13 -24.36 -14.92
CA ALA A 507 10.82 -25.38 -13.94
C ALA A 507 9.33 -25.39 -13.54
N THR A 508 8.73 -24.21 -13.32
CA THR A 508 7.32 -24.09 -12.92
C THR A 508 6.33 -24.33 -14.07
N ASN A 509 6.74 -24.13 -15.32
CA ASN A 509 5.95 -24.53 -16.50
C ASN A 509 5.78 -26.05 -16.57
N GLU A 510 6.79 -26.83 -16.15
CA GLU A 510 6.68 -28.28 -16.08
C GLU A 510 5.81 -28.71 -14.90
N ARG A 511 6.12 -28.20 -13.70
CA ARG A 511 5.38 -28.51 -12.48
C ARG A 511 5.66 -27.51 -11.37
N VAL A 512 4.60 -27.04 -10.71
CA VAL A 512 4.70 -26.34 -9.43
C VAL A 512 4.88 -27.38 -8.30
N PRO A 513 5.89 -27.24 -7.42
CA PRO A 513 6.26 -28.28 -6.45
C PRO A 513 5.27 -28.44 -5.29
N GLY A 514 4.44 -27.43 -5.02
CA GLY A 514 3.41 -27.43 -3.98
C GLY A 514 2.04 -26.96 -4.50
N PHE A 515 1.17 -26.54 -3.58
CA PHE A 515 -0.10 -25.93 -3.94
C PHE A 515 0.12 -24.51 -4.45
N LYS A 516 -0.66 -24.15 -5.47
CA LYS A 516 -0.74 -22.81 -6.03
C LYS A 516 -1.51 -21.87 -5.09
N PHE A 517 -1.41 -20.57 -5.36
CA PHE A 517 -2.07 -19.52 -4.61
C PHE A 517 -3.44 -19.18 -5.20
N ASP A 518 -4.42 -18.90 -4.32
CA ASP A 518 -5.79 -18.52 -4.70
C ASP A 518 -5.92 -17.01 -4.94
N CYS A 519 -5.16 -16.21 -4.19
CA CYS A 519 -5.09 -14.76 -4.36
C CYS A 519 -3.62 -14.32 -4.30
N LEU A 520 -3.16 -13.62 -5.34
CA LEU A 520 -1.78 -13.16 -5.48
C LEU A 520 -1.76 -11.64 -5.65
N TYR A 521 -1.25 -10.95 -4.64
CA TYR A 521 -1.13 -9.50 -4.60
C TYR A 521 0.33 -9.11 -4.82
N ILE A 522 0.59 -8.39 -5.90
CA ILE A 522 1.92 -7.98 -6.34
C ILE A 522 1.98 -6.47 -6.19
N ASP A 523 2.77 -6.00 -5.22
CA ASP A 523 3.02 -4.58 -4.99
C ASP A 523 4.40 -4.17 -5.54
N GLU A 524 4.57 -2.89 -5.84
CA GLU A 524 5.77 -2.36 -6.49
C GLU A 524 6.14 -3.11 -7.79
N ALA A 525 5.13 -3.49 -8.58
CA ALA A 525 5.33 -4.32 -9.77
C ALA A 525 6.28 -3.68 -10.80
N GLN A 526 6.46 -2.35 -10.77
CA GLN A 526 7.42 -1.66 -11.61
C GLN A 526 8.89 -2.00 -11.28
N ASP A 527 9.20 -2.64 -10.16
CA ASP A 527 10.57 -3.03 -9.79
C ASP A 527 10.89 -4.49 -10.17
N ASN A 528 9.94 -5.21 -10.76
CA ASN A 528 10.13 -6.54 -11.34
C ASN A 528 10.60 -6.49 -12.80
N LEU A 529 11.15 -7.61 -13.28
CA LEU A 529 11.24 -7.87 -14.71
C LEU A 529 9.88 -8.33 -15.25
N LEU A 530 9.60 -8.10 -16.54
CA LEU A 530 8.33 -8.53 -17.12
C LEU A 530 8.17 -10.06 -17.05
N ILE A 531 9.27 -10.81 -17.18
CA ILE A 531 9.28 -12.27 -17.03
C ILE A 531 8.99 -12.76 -15.60
N ASP A 532 9.21 -11.95 -14.57
CA ASP A 532 8.87 -12.32 -13.18
C ASP A 532 7.36 -12.53 -13.04
N MET A 533 6.58 -11.78 -13.82
CA MET A 533 5.11 -11.88 -13.86
C MET A 533 4.65 -13.21 -14.42
N LYS A 534 5.44 -13.83 -15.33
CA LYS A 534 5.18 -15.20 -15.79
C LYS A 534 5.37 -16.21 -14.68
N LEU A 535 6.44 -16.07 -13.89
CA LEU A 535 6.70 -16.93 -12.75
C LEU A 535 5.55 -16.83 -11.74
N LEU A 536 5.19 -15.60 -11.35
CA LEU A 536 4.09 -15.32 -10.43
C LEU A 536 2.75 -15.87 -10.94
N HIS A 537 2.44 -15.68 -12.24
CA HIS A 537 1.26 -16.27 -12.88
C HIS A 537 1.28 -17.80 -12.80
N ASN A 538 2.41 -18.47 -13.01
CA ASN A 538 2.50 -19.94 -12.92
C ASN A 538 2.16 -20.46 -11.52
N LEU A 539 2.43 -19.66 -10.48
CA LEU A 539 2.12 -19.99 -9.08
C LEU A 539 0.66 -19.72 -8.69
N SER A 540 -0.11 -19.00 -9.52
CA SER A 540 -1.54 -18.81 -9.32
C SER A 540 -2.35 -19.96 -9.92
N ASN A 541 -3.43 -20.37 -9.23
CA ASN A 541 -4.47 -21.25 -9.77
C ASN A 541 -5.70 -20.47 -10.29
N ASN A 542 -5.77 -19.17 -10.02
CA ASN A 542 -6.92 -18.33 -10.26
C ASN A 542 -6.47 -17.00 -10.89
N PRO A 543 -6.64 -16.81 -12.21
CA PRO A 543 -6.31 -15.55 -12.86
C PRO A 543 -7.08 -14.35 -12.27
N HIS A 544 -8.33 -14.57 -11.87
CA HIS A 544 -9.17 -13.55 -11.23
C HIS A 544 -8.70 -13.16 -9.82
N GLY A 545 -7.84 -13.97 -9.21
CA GLY A 545 -7.23 -13.69 -7.90
C GLY A 545 -5.95 -12.85 -7.97
N ILE A 546 -5.53 -12.39 -9.16
CA ILE A 546 -4.30 -11.63 -9.34
C ILE A 546 -4.58 -10.13 -9.19
N PHE A 547 -3.83 -9.48 -8.31
CA PHE A 547 -3.83 -8.04 -8.11
C PHE A 547 -2.42 -7.51 -8.35
N VAL A 548 -2.28 -6.53 -9.23
CA VAL A 548 -1.01 -5.89 -9.54
C VAL A 548 -1.10 -4.39 -9.27
N ALA A 549 -0.28 -3.90 -8.35
CA ALA A 549 -0.09 -2.48 -8.06
C ALA A 549 1.29 -2.00 -8.53
N GLY A 550 1.37 -0.75 -8.98
CA GLY A 550 2.66 -0.10 -9.21
C GLY A 550 2.60 1.41 -9.37
N ASP A 551 3.77 2.03 -9.40
CA ASP A 551 3.99 3.44 -9.72
C ASP A 551 5.18 3.62 -10.69
N THR A 552 4.89 3.89 -11.95
CA THR A 552 5.91 4.08 -12.99
C THR A 552 6.82 5.30 -12.79
N ALA A 553 6.50 6.23 -11.88
CA ALA A 553 7.42 7.32 -11.54
C ALA A 553 8.40 6.99 -10.41
N GLN A 554 8.24 5.85 -9.75
CA GLN A 554 9.07 5.42 -8.62
C GLN A 554 9.87 4.16 -8.94
N THR A 555 10.19 3.90 -10.21
CA THR A 555 11.09 2.80 -10.56
C THR A 555 12.47 3.06 -9.97
N ILE A 556 12.89 2.20 -9.05
CA ILE A 556 14.19 2.27 -8.37
C ILE A 556 15.09 1.10 -8.70
N SER A 557 14.52 -0.03 -9.14
CA SER A 557 15.26 -1.22 -9.53
C SER A 557 15.96 -1.03 -10.89
N ALA A 558 17.29 -0.90 -10.86
CA ALA A 558 18.10 -0.95 -12.07
C ALA A 558 17.97 -2.34 -12.70
N GLY A 559 17.36 -2.43 -13.87
CA GLY A 559 16.96 -3.72 -14.45
C GLY A 559 15.53 -3.73 -14.97
N SER A 560 14.61 -3.01 -14.31
CA SER A 560 13.22 -2.92 -14.74
C SER A 560 13.04 -1.81 -15.77
N SER A 561 12.40 -2.11 -16.90
CA SER A 561 12.17 -1.15 -17.98
C SER A 561 10.88 -1.36 -18.76
N PHE A 562 9.91 -2.10 -18.21
CA PHE A 562 8.64 -2.34 -18.92
C PHE A 562 7.60 -1.26 -18.62
N ARG A 563 6.68 -1.04 -19.57
CA ARG A 563 5.53 -0.16 -19.38
C ARG A 563 4.36 -0.95 -18.82
N PHE A 564 3.55 -0.32 -17.98
CA PHE A 564 2.40 -0.99 -17.39
C PHE A 564 1.40 -1.52 -18.44
N GLU A 565 1.32 -0.90 -19.63
CA GLU A 565 0.56 -1.44 -20.77
C GLU A 565 1.15 -2.75 -21.32
N ASP A 566 2.48 -2.87 -21.35
CA ASP A 566 3.15 -4.09 -21.79
C ASP A 566 2.88 -5.23 -20.79
N LEU A 567 2.82 -4.92 -19.49
CA LEU A 567 2.41 -5.86 -18.45
C LEU A 567 0.97 -6.36 -18.63
N LYS A 568 0.01 -5.45 -18.77
CA LYS A 568 -1.40 -5.81 -19.01
C LYS A 568 -1.54 -6.68 -20.26
N ALA A 569 -0.89 -6.27 -21.35
CA ALA A 569 -0.94 -7.01 -22.60
C ALA A 569 -0.30 -8.40 -22.47
N PHE A 570 0.77 -8.52 -21.69
CA PHE A 570 1.45 -9.79 -21.44
C PHE A 570 0.57 -10.76 -20.64
N LEU A 571 0.02 -10.33 -19.50
CA LEU A 571 -0.85 -11.18 -18.68
C LEU A 571 -2.11 -11.60 -19.42
N TRP A 572 -2.72 -10.70 -20.21
CA TRP A 572 -3.83 -11.07 -21.11
C TRP A 572 -3.47 -12.20 -22.08
N ARG A 573 -2.27 -12.17 -22.67
CA ARG A 573 -1.82 -13.25 -23.57
C ARG A 573 -1.58 -14.56 -22.83
N LEU A 574 -1.11 -14.51 -21.59
CA LEU A 574 -0.94 -15.72 -20.78
C LEU A 574 -2.29 -16.38 -20.50
N GLU A 575 -3.31 -15.60 -20.14
CA GLU A 575 -4.67 -16.09 -19.90
C GLU A 575 -5.29 -16.70 -21.17
N VAL A 576 -5.26 -15.99 -22.30
CA VAL A 576 -5.81 -16.49 -23.58
C VAL A 576 -5.10 -17.76 -24.05
N SER A 577 -3.83 -17.96 -23.71
CA SER A 577 -3.09 -19.17 -24.07
C SER A 577 -3.39 -20.39 -23.18
N PHE A 578 -4.09 -20.19 -22.06
CA PHE A 578 -4.49 -21.23 -21.10
C PHE A 578 -5.91 -21.77 -21.34
N GLU A 579 -6.76 -21.03 -22.07
CA GLU A 579 -8.02 -21.51 -22.66
C GLU A 579 -7.79 -22.31 -23.94
#